data_AF-A0A150KPL4-F1
#
_entry.id   AF-A0A150KPL4-F1
#
_cell.length_a   1.000
_cell.length_b   1.000
_cell.length_c   1.000
_cell.angle_alpha   90.00
_cell.angle_beta   90.00
_cell.angle_gamma   90.00
#
_symmetry.space_group_name_H-M   'P 1'
#
loop_
_entity.id
_entity.type
_entity.pdbx_description
1 polymer ?
#
loop_
_entity_poly.entity_id
_entity_poly.type
_entity_poly.pdbx_seq_one_letter_code
_entity_poly.pdbx_strand_id
1 'polypeptide(L)'
;MSVLLFIGIFGVLLVLLFKNPIINTLGENSKMAHKLQTANWYQNHWLAGIFLFGMNAVLFFATLCVFYLLILLMIPFIHILVMVFAVFGSIFLWIIVNKAWQGTKRNRLKLGAIGSSFYLILTFLFVGWFVTLEPSYPGEDTFMKAIGLLFAIIVTSVECITCFVFTGLSKRKV
;
A
#
# COMPACT_ATOMS: atom_id res chain seq x y z
N MET A 1 -20.80 -0.35 9.02
CA MET A 1 -19.58 0.44 8.69
C MET A 1 -18.46 0.17 9.69
N SER A 2 -18.68 0.31 11.00
CA SER A 2 -17.69 -0.03 12.04
C SER A 2 -17.21 -1.49 11.99
N VAL A 3 -18.11 -2.47 11.79
CA VAL A 3 -17.73 -3.90 11.67
C VAL A 3 -16.80 -4.16 10.48
N LEU A 4 -17.04 -3.53 9.32
CA LEU A 4 -16.19 -3.69 8.13
C LEU A 4 -14.78 -3.11 8.36
N LEU A 5 -14.69 -1.95 9.03
CA LEU A 5 -13.42 -1.37 9.45
C LEU A 5 -12.66 -2.29 10.41
N PHE A 6 -13.35 -2.85 11.42
CA PHE A 6 -12.73 -3.79 12.34
C PHE A 6 -12.22 -5.06 11.64
N ILE A 7 -13.00 -5.63 10.71
CA ILE A 7 -12.57 -6.77 9.91
C ILE A 7 -11.33 -6.42 9.07
N GLY A 8 -11.32 -5.25 8.43
CA GLY A 8 -10.17 -4.78 7.65
C GLY A 8 -8.91 -4.61 8.49
N ILE A 9 -9.00 -3.90 9.62
CA ILE A 9 -7.88 -3.68 10.54
C ILE A 9 -7.40 -5.02 11.11
N PHE A 10 -8.31 -5.87 11.55
CA PHE A 10 -7.98 -7.20 12.08
C PHE A 10 -7.29 -8.07 11.03
N GLY A 11 -7.79 -8.06 9.78
CA GLY A 11 -7.19 -8.76 8.66
C GLY A 11 -5.75 -8.30 8.40
N VAL A 12 -5.50 -6.99 8.41
CA VAL A 12 -4.14 -6.46 8.27
C VAL A 12 -3.26 -6.85 9.45
N LEU A 13 -3.76 -6.76 10.69
CA LEU A 13 -3.01 -7.21 11.87
C LEU A 13 -2.59 -8.69 11.75
N LEU A 14 -3.49 -9.57 11.29
CA LEU A 14 -3.16 -10.96 11.02
C LEU A 14 -2.06 -11.10 9.96
N VAL A 15 -2.17 -10.39 8.84
CA VAL A 15 -1.16 -10.41 7.78
C VAL A 15 0.20 -9.92 8.30
N LEU A 16 0.23 -8.89 9.15
CA LEU A 16 1.45 -8.38 9.77
C LEU A 16 2.07 -9.40 10.75
N LEU A 17 1.25 -10.09 11.54
CA LEU A 17 1.70 -11.15 12.46
C LEU A 17 2.29 -12.34 11.69
N PHE A 18 1.64 -12.76 10.60
CA PHE A 18 2.06 -13.88 9.76
C PHE A 18 2.98 -13.45 8.60
N LYS A 19 3.55 -12.24 8.62
CA LYS A 19 4.35 -11.74 7.49
C LYS A 19 5.53 -12.63 7.11
N ASN A 20 6.23 -13.20 8.10
CA ASN A 20 7.43 -14.01 7.86
C ASN A 20 7.10 -15.34 7.14
N PRO A 21 6.13 -16.15 7.60
CA PRO A 21 5.73 -17.35 6.85
C PRO A 21 5.17 -17.02 5.47
N ILE A 22 4.42 -15.92 5.32
CA ILE A 22 3.91 -15.47 4.01
C ILE A 22 5.07 -15.15 3.05
N ILE A 23 6.05 -14.36 3.50
CA ILE A 23 7.23 -13.99 2.71
C ILE A 23 8.04 -15.23 2.29
N ASN A 24 8.18 -16.22 3.17
CA ASN A 24 8.93 -17.43 2.86
C ASN A 24 8.21 -18.33 1.86
N THR A 25 6.89 -18.54 2.03
CA THR A 25 6.10 -19.42 1.15
C THR A 25 5.94 -18.86 -0.26
N LEU A 26 5.63 -17.56 -0.40
CA LEU A 26 5.33 -16.95 -1.70
C LEU A 26 6.58 -16.45 -2.44
N GLY A 27 7.70 -16.26 -1.73
CA GLY A 27 8.86 -15.56 -2.24
C GLY A 27 9.96 -16.43 -2.84
N GLU A 28 9.97 -17.74 -2.61
CA GLU A 28 11.13 -18.60 -2.90
C GLU A 28 11.38 -18.90 -4.39
N ASN A 29 10.38 -18.74 -5.27
CA ASN A 29 10.49 -19.13 -6.69
C ASN A 29 10.06 -18.05 -7.70
N SER A 30 10.00 -16.78 -7.31
CA SER A 30 9.57 -15.74 -8.25
C SER A 30 10.71 -15.34 -9.21
N LYS A 31 10.54 -15.61 -10.51
CA LYS A 31 11.46 -15.16 -11.58
C LYS A 31 11.69 -13.64 -11.53
N MET A 32 10.68 -12.89 -11.10
CA MET A 32 10.75 -11.43 -10.97
C MET A 32 11.70 -10.99 -9.84
N ALA A 33 11.67 -11.66 -8.67
CA ALA A 33 12.61 -11.34 -7.59
C ALA A 33 14.05 -11.62 -8.02
N HIS A 34 14.31 -12.72 -8.72
CA HIS A 34 15.66 -13.02 -9.24
C HIS A 34 16.16 -11.97 -10.24
N LYS A 35 15.31 -11.52 -11.17
CA LYS A 35 15.68 -10.45 -12.12
C LYS A 35 16.05 -9.15 -11.38
N LEU A 36 15.23 -8.73 -10.42
CA LEU A 36 15.51 -7.55 -9.59
C LEU A 36 16.75 -7.74 -8.74
N GLN A 37 16.98 -8.95 -8.22
CA GLN A 37 18.15 -9.29 -7.43
C GLN A 37 19.44 -9.10 -8.24
N THR A 38 19.47 -9.54 -9.50
CA THR A 38 20.62 -9.39 -10.40
C THR A 38 20.80 -7.98 -10.97
N ALA A 39 19.82 -7.08 -10.79
CA ALA A 39 19.89 -5.74 -11.33
C ALA A 39 20.72 -4.81 -10.42
N ASN A 40 21.90 -4.39 -10.89
CA ASN A 40 22.82 -3.52 -10.11
C ASN A 40 22.15 -2.23 -9.61
N TRP A 41 21.28 -1.62 -10.41
CA TRP A 41 20.58 -0.40 -10.02
C TRP A 41 19.64 -0.63 -8.83
N TYR A 42 19.03 -1.81 -8.72
CA TYR A 42 18.10 -2.16 -7.65
C TYR A 42 18.79 -2.47 -6.32
N GLN A 43 20.08 -2.80 -6.33
CA GLN A 43 20.83 -2.96 -5.08
C GLN A 43 21.26 -1.63 -4.46
N ASN A 44 21.06 -0.50 -5.16
CA ASN A 44 21.16 0.83 -4.59
C ASN A 44 19.85 1.19 -3.87
N HIS A 45 19.92 1.42 -2.55
CA HIS A 45 18.75 1.69 -1.71
C HIS A 45 17.92 2.91 -2.13
N TRP A 46 18.55 3.93 -2.73
CA TRP A 46 17.83 5.09 -3.24
C TRP A 46 16.98 4.74 -4.45
N LEU A 47 17.57 4.09 -5.45
CA LEU A 47 16.86 3.70 -6.67
C LEU A 47 15.79 2.63 -6.39
N ALA A 48 16.09 1.69 -5.50
CA ALA A 48 15.13 0.68 -5.06
C ALA A 48 13.95 1.29 -4.27
N GLY A 49 14.23 2.28 -3.43
CA GLY A 49 13.20 3.03 -2.70
C GLY A 49 12.31 3.82 -3.65
N ILE A 50 12.89 4.53 -4.62
CA ILE A 50 12.16 5.27 -5.66
C ILE A 50 11.34 4.31 -6.53
N PHE A 51 11.88 3.15 -6.88
CA PHE A 51 11.14 2.11 -7.59
C PHE A 51 9.92 1.63 -6.79
N LEU A 52 10.10 1.34 -5.49
CA LEU A 52 9.00 0.95 -4.61
C LEU A 52 7.95 2.06 -4.48
N PHE A 53 8.38 3.32 -4.39
CA PHE A 53 7.48 4.48 -4.39
C PHE A 53 6.65 4.54 -5.69
N GLY A 54 7.32 4.45 -6.85
CA GLY A 54 6.66 4.47 -8.15
C GLY A 54 5.72 3.29 -8.35
N MET A 55 6.11 2.10 -7.90
CA MET A 55 5.26 0.91 -7.92
C MET A 55 3.99 1.11 -7.08
N ASN A 56 4.10 1.65 -5.87
CA ASN A 56 2.96 1.96 -5.01
C ASN A 56 2.04 3.01 -5.66
N ALA A 57 2.62 4.05 -6.28
CA ALA A 57 1.86 5.04 -7.02
C ALA A 57 1.08 4.42 -8.18
N VAL A 58 1.73 3.60 -9.01
CA VAL A 58 1.09 2.90 -10.14
C VAL A 58 -0.06 2.02 -9.66
N LEU A 59 0.14 1.23 -8.60
CA LEU A 59 -0.92 0.36 -8.05
C LEU A 59 -2.12 1.17 -7.54
N PHE A 60 -1.85 2.25 -6.81
CA PHE A 60 -2.88 3.13 -6.27
C PHE A 60 -3.68 3.81 -7.39
N PHE A 61 -3.00 4.46 -8.33
CA PHE A 61 -3.66 5.13 -9.46
C PHE A 61 -4.36 4.14 -10.39
N ALA A 62 -3.81 2.95 -10.63
CA ALA A 62 -4.50 1.91 -11.38
C ALA A 62 -5.80 1.48 -10.70
N THR A 63 -5.79 1.33 -9.37
CA THR A 63 -6.99 1.01 -8.59
C THR A 63 -8.03 2.13 -8.68
N LEU A 64 -7.61 3.39 -8.58
CA LEU A 64 -8.50 4.55 -8.77
C LEU A 64 -9.08 4.61 -10.19
N CYS A 65 -8.28 4.33 -11.22
CA CYS A 65 -8.75 4.27 -12.60
C CYS A 65 -9.81 3.16 -12.78
N VAL A 66 -9.61 1.99 -12.16
CA VAL A 66 -10.61 0.91 -12.19
C VAL A 66 -11.89 1.32 -11.48
N PHE A 67 -11.81 1.96 -10.31
CA PHE A 67 -13.02 2.47 -9.64
C PHE A 67 -13.74 3.52 -10.47
N TYR A 68 -13.01 4.47 -11.06
CA TYR A 68 -13.60 5.47 -11.94
C TYR A 68 -14.33 4.82 -13.12
N LEU A 69 -13.73 3.80 -13.74
CA LEU A 69 -14.37 3.05 -14.82
C LEU A 69 -15.64 2.32 -14.34
N LEU A 70 -15.60 1.68 -13.16
CA LEU A 70 -16.77 0.98 -12.60
C LEU A 70 -17.92 1.93 -12.25
N ILE A 71 -17.60 3.14 -11.79
CA ILE A 71 -18.59 4.21 -11.56
C ILE A 71 -19.24 4.61 -12.89
N LEU A 72 -18.44 4.80 -13.95
CA LEU A 72 -18.96 5.14 -15.29
C LEU A 72 -19.85 4.03 -15.88
N LEU A 73 -19.51 2.76 -15.64
CA LEU A 73 -20.30 1.61 -16.08
C LEU A 73 -21.50 1.30 -15.16
N MET A 74 -21.65 2.04 -14.05
CA MET A 74 -22.70 1.84 -13.04
C MET A 74 -22.80 0.39 -12.54
N ILE A 75 -21.66 -0.30 -12.36
CA ILE A 75 -21.66 -1.69 -11.88
C ILE A 75 -21.43 -1.70 -10.35
N PRO A 76 -22.50 -1.89 -9.54
CA PRO A 76 -22.35 -1.91 -8.09
C PRO A 76 -21.63 -3.18 -7.60
N PHE A 77 -21.13 -3.14 -6.36
CA PHE A 77 -20.52 -4.27 -5.63
C PHE A 77 -19.18 -4.84 -6.14
N ILE A 78 -18.84 -4.74 -7.43
CA ILE A 78 -17.54 -5.21 -7.97
C ILE A 78 -16.35 -4.50 -7.32
N HIS A 79 -16.56 -3.28 -6.84
CA HIS A 79 -15.57 -2.49 -6.10
C HIS A 79 -14.92 -3.27 -4.95
N ILE A 80 -15.64 -4.17 -4.28
CA ILE A 80 -15.11 -5.00 -3.18
C ILE A 80 -14.05 -5.97 -3.72
N LEU A 81 -14.30 -6.63 -4.85
CA LEU A 81 -13.34 -7.53 -5.47
C LEU A 81 -12.07 -6.77 -5.88
N VAL A 82 -12.23 -5.58 -6.46
CA VAL A 82 -11.10 -4.72 -6.83
C VAL A 82 -10.24 -4.37 -5.61
N MET A 83 -10.84 -3.99 -4.47
CA MET A 83 -10.10 -3.73 -3.23
C MET A 83 -9.33 -4.96 -2.74
N VAL A 84 -9.98 -6.13 -2.75
CA VAL A 84 -9.34 -7.39 -2.33
C VAL A 84 -8.14 -7.72 -3.21
N PHE A 85 -8.30 -7.66 -4.54
CA PHE A 85 -7.21 -7.91 -5.48
C PHE A 85 -6.08 -6.87 -5.37
N ALA A 86 -6.40 -5.60 -5.16
CA ALA A 86 -5.41 -4.56 -4.95
C ALA A 86 -4.55 -4.85 -3.71
N VAL A 87 -5.17 -5.23 -2.59
CA VAL A 87 -4.44 -5.58 -1.35
C VAL A 87 -3.52 -6.79 -1.57
N PHE A 88 -4.03 -7.87 -2.16
CA PHE A 88 -3.21 -9.06 -2.43
C PHE A 88 -2.07 -8.78 -3.42
N GLY A 89 -2.36 -8.02 -4.48
CA GLY A 89 -1.36 -7.61 -5.47
C GLY A 89 -0.24 -6.77 -4.86
N SER A 90 -0.58 -5.79 -4.03
CA SER A 90 0.37 -4.96 -3.30
C SER A 90 1.26 -5.79 -2.39
N ILE A 91 0.66 -6.68 -1.55
CA ILE A 91 1.43 -7.56 -0.66
C ILE A 91 2.38 -8.47 -1.46
N PHE A 92 1.89 -9.08 -2.54
CA PHE A 92 2.71 -9.94 -3.39
C PHE A 92 3.92 -9.20 -3.97
N LEU A 93 3.72 -7.99 -4.48
CA LEU A 93 4.80 -7.16 -5.01
C LEU A 93 5.76 -6.70 -3.92
N TRP A 94 5.28 -6.38 -2.72
CA TRP A 94 6.14 -6.06 -1.58
C TRP A 94 6.99 -7.25 -1.13
N ILE A 95 6.47 -8.48 -1.23
CA ILE A 95 7.24 -9.71 -0.97
C ILE A 95 8.36 -9.86 -2.01
N ILE A 96 8.08 -9.63 -3.30
CA ILE A 96 9.09 -9.67 -4.37
C ILE A 96 10.19 -8.64 -4.09
N VAL A 97 9.81 -7.40 -3.83
CA VAL A 97 10.74 -6.30 -3.47
C VAL A 97 11.60 -6.69 -2.27
N ASN A 98 10.97 -7.28 -1.25
CA ASN A 98 11.64 -7.74 -0.04
C ASN A 98 12.71 -8.81 -0.32
N LYS A 99 12.35 -9.82 -1.12
CA LYS A 99 13.23 -10.95 -1.47
C LYS A 99 14.35 -10.54 -2.43
N ALA A 100 14.10 -9.59 -3.33
CA ALA A 100 15.10 -9.11 -4.28
C ALA A 100 16.23 -8.29 -3.62
N TRP A 101 15.97 -7.66 -2.47
CA TRP A 101 16.97 -6.84 -1.78
C TRP A 101 18.07 -7.69 -1.09
N GLN A 102 19.34 -7.41 -1.39
CA GLN A 102 20.52 -8.08 -0.81
C GLN A 102 21.42 -7.19 0.05
N GLY A 103 21.08 -5.91 0.23
CA GLY A 103 21.90 -4.97 1.01
C GLY A 103 21.73 -5.06 2.54
N THR A 104 22.39 -4.15 3.25
CA THR A 104 22.38 -4.10 4.72
C THR A 104 21.00 -3.80 5.31
N LYS A 105 20.79 -4.18 6.58
CA LYS A 105 19.54 -3.88 7.33
C LYS A 105 19.23 -2.38 7.39
N ARG A 106 20.24 -1.53 7.59
CA ARG A 106 20.06 -0.07 7.64
C ARG A 106 19.59 0.49 6.30
N ASN A 107 20.17 0.01 5.19
CA ASN A 107 19.77 0.44 3.86
C ASN A 107 18.39 -0.10 3.47
N ARG A 108 18.01 -1.29 3.96
CA ARG A 108 16.65 -1.81 3.83
C ARG A 108 15.61 -0.92 4.52
N LEU A 109 15.90 -0.41 5.72
CA LEU A 109 15.00 0.54 6.41
C LEU A 109 14.81 1.81 5.58
N LYS A 110 15.87 2.35 4.98
CA LYS A 110 15.79 3.51 4.09
C LYS A 110 14.95 3.23 2.84
N LEU A 111 15.19 2.10 2.17
CA LEU A 111 14.39 1.65 1.02
C LEU A 111 12.91 1.60 1.39
N GLY A 112 12.59 0.92 2.49
CA GLY A 112 11.22 0.77 2.96
C GLY A 112 10.58 2.12 3.29
N ALA A 113 11.31 3.03 3.94
CA ALA A 113 10.82 4.37 4.28
C ALA A 113 10.56 5.22 3.03
N ILE A 114 11.48 5.21 2.06
CA ILE A 114 11.29 5.93 0.78
C ILE A 114 10.06 5.37 0.06
N GLY A 115 9.94 4.05 -0.05
CA GLY A 115 8.82 3.42 -0.73
C GLY A 115 7.46 3.63 -0.06
N SER A 116 7.38 3.51 1.27
CA SER A 116 6.15 3.74 2.02
C SER A 116 5.77 5.21 2.10
N SER A 117 6.71 6.14 1.85
CA SER A 117 6.45 7.58 1.92
C SER A 117 5.35 8.04 0.95
N PHE A 118 5.10 7.32 -0.15
CA PHE A 118 3.97 7.60 -1.05
C PHE A 118 2.63 7.63 -0.29
N TYR A 119 2.35 6.58 0.47
CA TYR A 119 1.13 6.49 1.27
C TYR A 119 1.12 7.46 2.44
N LEU A 120 2.30 7.76 3.01
CA LEU A 120 2.42 8.78 4.06
C LEU A 120 2.04 10.18 3.54
N ILE A 121 2.53 10.54 2.36
CA ILE A 121 2.19 11.82 1.68
C ILE A 121 0.69 11.88 1.41
N LEU A 122 0.09 10.81 0.87
CA LEU A 122 -1.36 10.75 0.67
C LEU A 122 -2.15 10.89 1.97
N THR A 123 -1.69 10.25 3.04
CA THR A 123 -2.32 10.36 4.37
C THR A 123 -2.32 11.81 4.84
N PHE A 124 -1.19 12.51 4.75
CA PHE A 124 -1.12 13.92 5.12
C PHE A 124 -2.00 14.81 4.24
N LEU A 125 -2.06 14.53 2.94
CA LEU A 125 -2.93 15.25 2.01
C LEU A 125 -4.41 15.08 2.40
N PHE A 126 -4.85 13.84 2.69
CA PHE A 126 -6.24 13.58 3.10
C PHE A 126 -6.57 14.15 4.48
N VAL A 127 -5.62 14.13 5.42
CA VAL A 127 -5.78 14.85 6.71
C VAL A 127 -5.94 16.34 6.47
N GLY A 128 -5.13 16.94 5.59
CA GLY A 128 -5.26 18.34 5.20
C GLY A 128 -6.65 18.65 4.67
N TRP A 129 -7.14 17.87 3.71
CA TRP A 129 -8.49 18.01 3.16
C TRP A 129 -9.60 17.80 4.18
N PHE A 130 -9.40 16.91 5.16
CA PHE A 130 -10.37 16.67 6.21
C PHE A 130 -10.49 17.87 7.16
N VAL A 131 -9.37 18.50 7.52
CA VAL A 131 -9.36 19.67 8.41
C VAL A 131 -9.90 20.92 7.72
N THR A 132 -9.73 21.05 6.39
CA THR A 132 -10.24 22.18 5.59
C THR A 132 -11.54 21.84 4.85
N LEU A 133 -12.34 20.90 5.37
CA LEU A 133 -13.55 20.43 4.69
C LEU A 133 -14.66 21.48 4.79
N GLU A 134 -15.06 22.02 3.64
CA GLU A 134 -16.13 23.02 3.53
C GLU A 134 -17.31 22.50 2.66
N PRO A 135 -18.55 22.96 2.92
CA PRO A 135 -19.68 22.72 2.04
C PRO A 135 -19.42 23.30 0.64
N SER A 136 -19.80 22.56 -0.41
CA SER A 136 -19.72 23.05 -1.79
C SER A 136 -20.86 24.01 -2.15
N TYR A 137 -21.96 24.00 -1.40
CA TYR A 137 -23.05 24.96 -1.51
C TYR A 137 -23.77 25.16 -0.17
N PRO A 138 -24.47 26.30 0.04
CA PRO A 138 -25.19 26.56 1.27
C PRO A 138 -26.23 25.46 1.57
N GLY A 139 -26.16 24.87 2.76
CA GLY A 139 -27.07 23.81 3.20
C GLY A 139 -26.62 22.38 2.86
N GLU A 140 -25.49 22.19 2.17
CA GLU A 140 -24.91 20.85 2.00
C GLU A 140 -24.34 20.32 3.32
N ASP A 141 -24.70 19.09 3.67
CA ASP A 141 -24.07 18.36 4.76
C ASP A 141 -22.72 17.77 4.30
N THR A 142 -21.64 18.12 5.00
CA THR A 142 -20.28 17.62 4.73
C THR A 142 -20.04 16.22 5.30
N PHE A 143 -20.99 15.64 6.04
CA PHE A 143 -20.84 14.36 6.74
C PHE A 143 -20.36 13.22 5.83
N MET A 144 -20.98 13.05 4.65
CA MET A 144 -20.58 11.97 3.73
C MET A 144 -19.18 12.18 3.13
N LYS A 145 -18.80 13.45 2.87
CA LYS A 145 -17.43 13.79 2.42
C LYS A 145 -16.41 13.51 3.53
N ALA A 146 -16.74 13.88 4.77
CA ALA A 146 -15.92 13.62 5.94
C ALA A 146 -15.70 12.12 6.15
N ILE A 147 -16.74 11.30 6.03
CA ILE A 147 -16.64 9.84 6.08
C ILE A 147 -15.68 9.32 5.00
N GLY A 148 -15.86 9.76 3.74
CA GLY A 148 -15.00 9.34 2.63
C GLY A 148 -13.51 9.64 2.89
N LEU A 149 -13.21 10.86 3.37
CA LEU A 149 -11.85 11.27 3.75
C LEU A 149 -11.31 10.47 4.93
N LEU A 150 -12.13 10.18 5.95
CA LEU A 150 -11.73 9.35 7.09
C LEU A 150 -11.31 7.95 6.64
N PHE A 151 -12.08 7.32 5.74
CA PHE A 151 -11.73 6.02 5.18
C PHE A 151 -10.42 6.09 4.37
N ALA A 152 -10.25 7.15 3.57
CA ALA A 152 -9.02 7.36 2.80
C ALA A 152 -7.80 7.45 3.73
N ILE A 153 -7.87 8.24 4.80
CA ILE A 153 -6.81 8.37 5.82
C ILE A 153 -6.47 7.02 6.45
N ILE A 154 -7.49 6.23 6.84
CA ILE A 154 -7.29 4.91 7.46
C ILE A 154 -6.57 3.99 6.46
N VAL A 155 -7.08 3.88 5.23
CA VAL A 155 -6.53 2.98 4.21
C VAL A 155 -5.08 3.35 3.89
N THR A 156 -4.77 4.62 3.63
CA THR A 156 -3.39 5.03 3.30
C THR A 156 -2.44 4.88 4.49
N SER A 157 -2.92 5.11 5.72
CA SER A 157 -2.11 4.87 6.92
C SER A 157 -1.75 3.40 7.06
N VAL A 158 -2.74 2.52 6.86
CA VAL A 158 -2.57 1.07 6.96
C VAL A 158 -1.67 0.54 5.84
N GLU A 159 -1.81 1.03 4.61
CA GLU A 159 -0.91 0.70 3.50
C GLU A 159 0.52 1.18 3.74
N CYS A 160 0.69 2.39 4.29
CA CYS A 160 2.01 2.92 4.68
C CYS A 160 2.71 1.97 5.67
N ILE A 161 2.02 1.62 6.76
CA ILE A 161 2.55 0.71 7.79
C ILE A 161 2.86 -0.66 7.19
N THR A 162 1.93 -1.22 6.42
CA THR A 162 2.08 -2.57 5.86
C THR A 162 3.22 -2.64 4.86
N CYS A 163 3.31 -1.67 3.93
CA CYS A 163 4.43 -1.55 3.00
C CYS A 163 5.76 -1.47 3.74
N PHE A 164 5.87 -0.62 4.77
CA PHE A 164 7.09 -0.47 5.56
C PHE A 164 7.46 -1.75 6.32
N VAL A 165 6.46 -2.44 6.89
CA VAL A 165 6.67 -3.68 7.66
C VAL A 165 7.14 -4.83 6.77
N PHE A 166 6.61 -4.93 5.55
CA PHE A 166 6.99 -5.96 4.58
C PHE A 166 8.34 -5.66 3.91
N THR A 167 8.61 -4.41 3.55
CA THR A 167 9.81 -4.06 2.77
C THR A 167 10.99 -3.64 3.66
N GLY A 168 10.75 -2.84 4.70
CA GLY A 168 11.76 -2.31 5.63
C GLY A 168 12.08 -3.23 6.81
N LEU A 169 11.08 -3.78 7.49
CA LEU A 169 11.25 -4.51 8.77
C LEU A 169 11.36 -6.05 8.63
N SER A 170 11.86 -6.55 7.49
CA SER A 170 12.00 -8.00 7.27
C SER A 170 13.29 -8.55 7.85
N LYS A 171 13.15 -9.60 8.66
CA LYS A 171 14.25 -10.39 9.24
C LYS A 171 14.73 -11.43 8.23
N ARG A 172 15.35 -10.99 7.13
CA ARG A 172 16.17 -11.91 6.33
C ARG A 172 17.42 -12.21 7.16
N LYS A 173 17.66 -13.48 7.50
CA LYS A 173 18.99 -13.92 7.93
C LYS A 173 19.91 -13.66 6.73
N VAL A 174 20.81 -12.70 6.89
CA VAL A 174 21.97 -12.55 5.99
C VAL A 174 22.92 -13.67 6.37
#